data_AF-Q706F8-F1
#
_entry.id   AF-Q706F8-F1
#
_cell.length_a   1.000
_cell.length_b   1.000
_cell.length_c   1.000
_cell.angle_alpha   90.00
_cell.angle_beta   90.00
_cell.angle_gamma   90.00
#
_symmetry.space_group_name_H-M   'P 1'
#
loop_
_entity.id
_entity.type
_entity.pdbx_description
1 polymer ?
#
loop_
_entity_poly.entity_id
_entity_poly.type
_entity_poly.pdbx_seq_one_letter_code
_entity_poly.pdbx_strand_id
1 'polypeptide(L)'
;QHDSNYIFTNNRGEWLLTATMKVKLKRFLCKHNELKKITPHGFRHTHASLLFEAGLTAKIISDRLGHNNVQTTLDMYTHINDNQRVEVVDQLMDFIRSS
;
A
#
# COMPACT_ATOMS: atom_id res chain seq x y z
N GLN A 1 -15.40 -11.56 32.23
CA GLN A 1 -14.72 -10.33 31.80
C GLN A 1 -14.02 -10.66 30.50
N HIS A 2 -14.44 -10.05 29.38
CA HIS A 2 -13.74 -10.24 28.11
C HIS A 2 -12.54 -9.29 28.11
N ASP A 3 -11.36 -9.85 28.32
CA ASP A 3 -10.08 -9.16 28.28
C ASP A 3 -9.71 -8.93 26.81
N SER A 4 -10.43 -8.01 26.17
CA SER A 4 -10.21 -7.67 24.78
C SER A 4 -9.03 -6.71 24.70
N ASN A 5 -7.83 -7.25 24.47
CA ASN A 5 -6.57 -6.53 24.24
C ASN A 5 -6.58 -5.73 22.93
N TYR A 6 -7.55 -4.84 22.77
CA TYR A 6 -7.67 -3.96 21.62
C TYR A 6 -6.69 -2.79 21.76
N ILE A 7 -5.81 -2.62 20.77
CA ILE A 7 -4.89 -1.48 20.71
C ILE A 7 -5.64 -0.21 20.25
N PHE A 8 -6.65 -0.36 19.39
CA PHE A 8 -7.45 0.75 18.87
C PHE A 8 -8.88 0.70 19.43
N THR A 9 -9.16 1.56 20.40
CA THR A 9 -10.45 1.61 21.08
C THR A 9 -11.17 2.94 20.93
N ASN A 10 -12.47 2.92 21.18
CA ASN A 10 -13.26 4.13 21.41
C ASN A 10 -13.14 4.59 22.87
N ASN A 11 -13.75 5.71 23.23
CA ASN A 11 -13.71 6.26 24.59
C ASN A 11 -14.36 5.35 25.67
N ARG A 12 -15.02 4.25 25.27
CA ARG A 12 -15.61 3.25 26.16
C ARG A 12 -14.73 1.98 26.27
N GLY A 13 -13.56 1.95 25.64
CA GLY A 13 -12.67 0.79 25.61
C GLY A 13 -13.09 -0.31 24.62
N GLU A 14 -14.09 -0.06 23.78
CA GLU A 14 -14.55 -1.03 22.78
C GLU A 14 -13.78 -0.87 21.47
N TRP A 15 -13.82 -1.89 20.61
CA TRP A 15 -13.18 -1.86 19.29
C TRP A 15 -13.54 -0.61 18.47
N LEU A 16 -12.53 0.04 17.88
CA LEU A 16 -12.72 1.18 17.01
C LEU A 16 -13.30 0.75 15.65
N LEU A 17 -14.55 1.12 15.38
CA LEU A 17 -15.18 0.90 14.08
C LEU A 17 -14.42 1.60 12.95
N THR A 18 -14.19 0.90 11.83
CA THR A 18 -13.51 1.43 10.64
C THR A 18 -14.18 2.70 10.09
N ALA A 19 -15.51 2.80 10.21
CA ALA A 19 -16.27 3.99 9.84
C ALA A 19 -15.83 5.23 10.62
N THR A 20 -15.52 5.08 11.91
CA THR A 20 -15.04 6.17 12.77
C THR A 20 -13.72 6.73 12.26
N MET A 21 -12.80 5.86 11.82
CA MET A 21 -11.54 6.31 11.21
C MET A 21 -11.77 7.08 9.91
N LYS A 22 -12.66 6.60 9.03
CA LYS A 22 -13.02 7.31 7.78
C LYS A 22 -13.60 8.69 8.06
N VAL A 23 -14.50 8.80 9.03
CA VAL A 23 -15.12 10.09 9.41
C VAL A 23 -14.09 11.05 10.01
N LYS A 24 -13.23 10.56 10.91
CA LYS A 24 -12.15 11.37 11.50
C LYS A 24 -11.19 11.88 10.43
N LEU A 25 -10.76 11.01 9.50
CA LEU A 25 -9.90 11.40 8.39
C LEU A 25 -10.56 12.43 7.47
N LYS A 26 -11.84 12.23 7.12
CA LYS A 26 -12.60 13.20 6.31
C LYS A 26 -12.66 14.56 7.00
N ARG A 27 -12.97 14.60 8.29
CA ARG A 27 -13.00 15.86 9.07
C ARG A 27 -11.64 16.55 9.11
N PHE A 28 -10.55 15.78 9.25
CA PHE A 28 -9.19 16.31 9.18
C PHE A 28 -8.91 16.94 7.82
N LEU A 29 -9.15 16.22 6.72
CA LEU A 29 -8.92 16.73 5.37
C LEU A 29 -9.81 17.93 5.01
N CYS A 30 -11.02 18.03 5.58
CA CYS A 30 -11.86 19.22 5.41
C CYS A 30 -11.28 20.48 6.07
N LYS A 31 -10.45 20.32 7.11
CA LYS A 31 -9.76 21.45 7.78
C LYS A 31 -8.43 21.81 7.10
N HIS A 32 -7.88 20.88 6.33
CA HIS A 32 -6.60 21.01 5.63
C HIS A 32 -6.83 20.88 4.11
N ASN A 33 -7.41 21.92 3.53
CA ASN A 33 -7.81 21.93 2.12
C ASN A 33 -6.63 21.96 1.13
N GLU A 34 -5.42 22.26 1.61
CA GLU A 34 -4.15 22.16 0.90
C GLU A 34 -3.72 20.71 0.64
N LEU A 35 -4.23 19.76 1.44
CA LEU A 35 -3.85 18.36 1.33
C LEU A 35 -4.67 17.63 0.27
N LYS A 36 -4.00 16.74 -0.47
CA LYS A 36 -4.68 15.83 -1.39
C LYS A 36 -5.66 14.95 -0.62
N LYS A 37 -6.88 14.84 -1.14
CA LYS A 37 -7.89 13.92 -0.59
C LYS A 37 -7.38 12.49 -0.68
N ILE A 38 -7.38 11.79 0.44
CA ILE A 38 -6.90 10.42 0.54
C ILE A 38 -7.83 9.59 1.45
N THR A 39 -7.86 8.28 1.22
CA THR A 39 -8.63 7.32 2.01
C THR A 39 -7.67 6.40 2.77
N PRO A 40 -8.15 5.63 3.77
CA PRO A 40 -7.32 4.59 4.40
C PRO A 40 -6.77 3.57 3.39
N HIS A 41 -7.53 3.26 2.35
CA HIS A 41 -7.06 2.40 1.26
C HIS A 41 -6.01 3.10 0.39
N GLY A 42 -6.17 4.40 0.13
CA GLY A 42 -5.16 5.22 -0.55
C GLY A 42 -3.81 5.22 0.17
N PHE A 43 -3.79 5.31 1.51
CA PHE A 43 -2.54 5.17 2.28
C PHE A 43 -1.90 3.78 2.11
N ARG A 44 -2.71 2.72 2.04
CA ARG A 44 -2.21 1.36 1.79
C ARG A 44 -1.59 1.24 0.41
N HIS A 45 -2.17 1.87 -0.61
CA HIS A 45 -1.57 1.94 -1.95
C HIS A 45 -0.26 2.71 -1.96
N THR A 46 -0.23 3.90 -1.34
CA THR A 46 1.02 4.68 -1.21
C THR A 46 2.12 3.88 -0.52
N HIS A 47 1.79 3.15 0.55
CA HIS A 47 2.78 2.28 1.20
C HIS A 47 3.31 1.21 0.25
N ALA A 48 2.43 0.59 -0.53
CA ALA A 48 2.78 -0.45 -1.49
C ALA A 48 3.65 0.09 -2.64
N SER A 49 3.37 1.30 -3.14
CA SER A 49 4.21 1.99 -4.13
C SER A 49 5.59 2.33 -3.57
N LEU A 50 5.68 2.86 -2.35
CA LEU A 50 6.96 3.20 -1.72
C LEU A 50 7.86 1.98 -1.48
N LEU A 51 7.27 0.84 -1.07
CA LEU A 51 8.02 -0.40 -0.92
C LEU A 51 8.58 -0.89 -2.26
N PHE A 52 7.83 -0.69 -3.33
CA PHE A 52 8.27 -1.06 -4.68
C PHE A 52 9.39 -0.14 -5.18
N GLU A 53 9.24 1.19 -5.00
CA GLU A 53 10.31 2.15 -5.31
C GLU A 53 11.59 1.88 -4.52
N ALA A 54 11.47 1.30 -3.33
CA ALA A 54 12.60 0.81 -2.53
C ALA A 54 13.22 -0.51 -3.05
N GLY A 55 12.75 -1.05 -4.17
CA GLY A 55 13.29 -2.25 -4.82
C GLY A 55 12.78 -3.58 -4.27
N LEU A 56 11.71 -3.58 -3.46
CA LEU A 56 11.15 -4.84 -2.95
C LEU A 56 10.34 -5.55 -4.03
N THR A 57 10.45 -6.88 -4.07
CA THR A 57 9.70 -7.70 -5.01
C THR A 57 8.21 -7.73 -4.67
N ALA A 58 7.36 -7.88 -5.69
CA ALA A 58 5.90 -7.95 -5.53
C ALA A 58 5.46 -9.04 -4.53
N LYS A 59 6.20 -10.15 -4.45
CA LYS A 59 5.97 -11.23 -3.47
C LYS A 59 6.13 -10.72 -2.03
N ILE A 60 7.25 -10.08 -1.71
CA ILE A 60 7.53 -9.55 -0.37
C ILE A 60 6.50 -8.49 0.01
N ILE A 61 6.12 -7.63 -0.94
CA ILE A 61 5.13 -6.58 -0.69
C ILE A 61 3.74 -7.18 -0.44
N SER A 62 3.34 -8.18 -1.23
CA SER A 62 2.07 -8.89 -1.05
C SER A 62 2.00 -9.56 0.32
N ASP A 63 3.05 -10.28 0.71
CA ASP A 63 3.17 -10.95 2.01
C ASP A 63 3.07 -9.93 3.16
N ARG A 64 3.78 -8.81 3.06
CA ARG A 64 3.76 -7.73 4.07
C ARG A 64 2.40 -7.08 4.23
N LEU A 65 1.65 -6.93 3.14
CA LEU A 65 0.35 -6.29 3.17
C LEU A 65 -0.77 -7.26 3.55
N GLY A 66 -0.56 -8.57 3.44
CA GLY A 66 -1.53 -9.60 3.84
C GLY A 66 -2.78 -9.63 2.96
N HIS A 67 -2.65 -9.37 1.65
CA HIS A 67 -3.81 -9.44 0.74
C HIS A 67 -4.18 -10.90 0.46
N ASN A 68 -5.45 -11.24 0.66
CA ASN A 68 -6.06 -12.45 0.10
C ASN A 68 -6.43 -12.27 -1.40
N ASN A 69 -6.33 -11.04 -1.91
CA ASN A 69 -6.58 -10.70 -3.31
C ASN A 69 -5.36 -10.00 -3.91
N VAL A 70 -4.49 -10.80 -4.52
CA VAL A 70 -3.25 -10.39 -5.18
C VAL A 70 -3.51 -9.44 -6.36
N GLN A 71 -4.72 -9.42 -6.90
CA GLN A 71 -5.05 -8.75 -8.16
C GLN A 71 -4.92 -7.22 -8.12
N THR A 72 -5.42 -6.55 -7.07
CA THR A 72 -5.33 -5.07 -6.96
C THR A 72 -3.90 -4.58 -6.72
N THR A 73 -3.11 -5.43 -6.09
CA THR A 73 -1.67 -5.25 -5.85
C THR A 73 -0.99 -5.38 -7.23
N LEU A 74 -1.19 -6.50 -7.94
CA LEU A 74 -0.63 -6.77 -9.27
C LEU A 74 -0.98 -5.71 -10.34
N ASP A 75 -2.24 -5.26 -10.41
CA ASP A 75 -2.71 -4.26 -11.39
C ASP A 75 -2.06 -2.88 -11.20
N MET A 76 -1.63 -2.55 -9.98
CA MET A 76 -0.84 -1.34 -9.73
C MET A 76 0.61 -1.51 -10.17
N TYR A 77 1.16 -2.73 -10.12
CA TYR A 77 2.55 -3.01 -10.48
C TYR A 77 2.77 -3.19 -11.97
N THR A 78 1.80 -3.68 -12.74
CA THR A 78 1.94 -3.82 -14.20
C THR A 78 2.36 -2.50 -14.86
N HIS A 79 1.79 -1.37 -14.42
CA HIS A 79 2.19 -0.04 -14.90
C HIS A 79 3.62 0.39 -14.50
N ILE A 80 4.14 -0.07 -13.37
CA ILE A 80 5.49 0.33 -12.89
C ILE A 80 6.56 -0.62 -13.44
N ASN A 81 6.19 -1.89 -13.65
CA ASN A 81 7.04 -2.94 -14.20
C ASN A 81 7.41 -2.70 -15.67
N ASP A 82 6.63 -1.91 -16.44
CA ASP A 82 7.00 -1.55 -17.82
C ASP A 82 8.35 -0.83 -17.88
N ASN A 83 8.68 0.03 -16.91
CA ASN A 83 9.99 0.70 -16.86
C ASN A 83 11.12 -0.27 -16.46
N GLN A 84 10.87 -1.19 -15.52
CA GLN A 84 11.86 -2.19 -15.10
C GLN A 84 12.06 -3.30 -16.14
N ARG A 85 11.04 -3.62 -16.94
CA ARG A 85 11.13 -4.58 -18.05
C ARG A 85 12.12 -4.11 -19.11
N VAL A 86 12.15 -2.81 -19.40
CA VAL A 86 13.13 -2.25 -20.34
C VAL A 86 14.55 -2.46 -19.80
N GLU A 87 14.80 -2.14 -18.53
CA GLU A 87 16.12 -2.36 -17.90
C GLU A 87 16.54 -3.83 -17.88
N VAL A 88 15.63 -4.76 -17.58
CA VAL A 88 15.95 -6.19 -17.55
C VAL A 88 16.22 -6.74 -18.95
N VAL A 89 15.48 -6.27 -19.96
CA VAL A 89 15.71 -6.65 -21.36
C VAL A 89 17.05 -6.11 -21.85
N ASP A 90 17.39 -4.86 -21.50
CA ASP A 90 18.67 -4.26 -21.86
C ASP A 90 19.84 -5.00 -21.19
N GLN A 91 19.73 -5.34 -19.90
CA GLN A 91 20.73 -6.15 -19.20
C GLN A 91 20.90 -7.55 -19.81
N LEU A 92 19.80 -8.18 -20.23
CA LEU A 92 19.85 -9.47 -20.93
C LEU A 92 20.51 -9.35 -22.30
N MET A 93 20.17 -8.30 -23.07
CA MET A 93 20.77 -8.04 -24.38
C MET A 93 22.27 -7.75 -24.28
N ASP A 94 22.69 -7.02 -23.25
CA ASP A 94 24.10 -6.77 -22.98
C ASP A 94 24.84 -8.04 -22.56
N PHE A 95 24.24 -8.88 -21.71
CA PHE A 95 24.81 -10.18 -21.36
C PHE A 95 24.99 -11.08 -22.59
N ILE A 96 23.97 -11.16 -23.45
CA ILE A 96 24.01 -11.95 -24.68
C ILE A 96 25.04 -11.40 -25.68
N ARG A 97 25.23 -10.08 -25.76
CA ARG A 97 26.26 -9.45 -26.63
C ARG A 97 27.68 -9.55 -26.08
N SER A 98 27.81 -9.67 -24.77
CA SER A 98 29.10 -9.82 -24.07
C SER A 98 29.57 -11.28 -23.96
N SER A 99 28.71 -12.23 -24.36
CA SER A 99 29.01 -13.67 -24.49
C SER A 99 29.36 -14.01 -25.94
#